data_AF-A0A368TH63-F1
#
_entry.id   AF-A0A368TH63-F1
#
_cell.length_a   1.000
_cell.length_b   1.000
_cell.length_c   1.000
_cell.angle_alpha   90.00
_cell.angle_beta   90.00
_cell.angle_gamma   90.00
#
_symmetry.space_group_name_H-M   'P 1'
#
loop_
_entity.id
_entity.type
_entity.pdbx_description
1 polymer ?
#
loop_
_entity_poly.entity_id
_entity_poly.type
_entity_poly.pdbx_seq_one_letter_code
_entity_poly.pdbx_strand_id
1 'polypeptide(L)'
;MAGVVGLAYAAFESAIIALTKRKNGTDYPSHLLRRARAKVLLDKYQDKIDVLWEVRNIDFYGNVKVGTEMRELSRAEVEDGLNAVEKIIEEVEKVLNDDTTNCAQLADWDHHGENRIS
;
A
#
# COMPACT_ATOMS: atom_id res chain seq x y z
N MET A 1 -7.97 -22.12 -0.98
CA MET A 1 -7.06 -21.04 -0.55
C MET A 1 -6.38 -20.37 -1.73
N ALA A 2 -6.19 -21.07 -2.86
CA ALA A 2 -5.81 -20.43 -4.13
C ALA A 2 -6.72 -19.23 -4.45
N GLY A 3 -6.14 -18.09 -4.76
CA GLY A 3 -6.79 -16.83 -5.11
C GLY A 3 -6.95 -15.83 -3.96
N VAL A 4 -6.89 -16.26 -2.69
CA VAL A 4 -7.10 -15.35 -1.54
C VAL A 4 -5.96 -14.35 -1.40
N VAL A 5 -4.73 -14.81 -1.58
CA VAL A 5 -3.54 -13.96 -1.51
C VAL A 5 -3.45 -13.04 -2.73
N GLY A 6 -3.87 -13.50 -3.91
CA GLY A 6 -3.97 -12.65 -5.08
C GLY A 6 -4.94 -11.48 -4.89
N LEU A 7 -6.09 -11.71 -4.22
CA LEU A 7 -7.02 -10.65 -3.83
C LEU A 7 -6.40 -9.70 -2.80
N ALA A 8 -5.68 -10.23 -1.81
CA ALA A 8 -4.97 -9.42 -0.82
C ALA A 8 -3.92 -8.49 -1.48
N TYR A 9 -3.20 -9.00 -2.48
CA TYR A 9 -2.27 -8.19 -3.28
C TYR A 9 -2.99 -7.10 -4.08
N ALA A 10 -4.15 -7.39 -4.67
CA ALA A 10 -4.93 -6.39 -5.40
C ALA A 10 -5.45 -5.26 -4.48
N ALA A 11 -5.84 -5.60 -3.24
CA ALA A 11 -6.19 -4.60 -2.22
C ALA A 11 -4.99 -3.72 -1.86
N PHE A 12 -3.83 -4.33 -1.63
CA PHE A 12 -2.57 -3.61 -1.43
C PHE A 12 -2.26 -2.65 -2.58
N GLU A 13 -2.35 -3.10 -3.84
CA GLU A 13 -2.08 -2.22 -4.97
C GLU A 13 -3.05 -1.04 -5.05
N SER A 14 -4.33 -1.29 -4.80
CA SER A 14 -5.36 -0.24 -4.79
C SER A 14 -5.05 0.82 -3.73
N ALA A 15 -4.62 0.41 -2.54
CA ALA A 15 -4.20 1.32 -1.47
C ALA A 15 -2.96 2.16 -1.86
N ILE A 16 -1.95 1.53 -2.47
CA ILE A 16 -0.74 2.23 -2.93
C ILE A 16 -1.04 3.21 -4.08
N ILE A 17 -1.95 2.85 -4.99
CA ILE A 17 -2.41 3.76 -6.05
C ILE A 17 -3.07 4.98 -5.43
N ALA A 18 -3.98 4.79 -4.47
CA ALA A 18 -4.65 5.88 -3.78
C ALA A 18 -3.64 6.82 -3.07
N LEU A 19 -2.71 6.24 -2.31
CA LEU A 19 -1.67 6.99 -1.61
C LEU A 19 -0.75 7.76 -2.57
N THR A 20 -0.33 7.12 -3.66
CA THR A 20 0.55 7.75 -4.66
C THR A 20 -0.17 8.90 -5.36
N LYS A 21 -1.41 8.67 -5.81
CA LYS A 21 -2.25 9.73 -6.42
C LYS A 21 -2.45 10.90 -5.47
N ARG A 22 -2.64 10.65 -4.17
CA ARG A 22 -2.76 11.71 -3.17
C ARG A 22 -1.47 12.53 -3.04
N LYS A 23 -0.30 11.89 -3.06
CA LYS A 23 1.00 12.55 -2.88
C LYS A 23 1.52 13.28 -4.13
N ASN A 24 1.30 12.75 -5.33
CA ASN A 24 1.89 13.32 -6.55
C ASN A 24 1.01 13.21 -7.81
N GLY A 25 -0.27 12.85 -7.67
CA GLY A 25 -1.22 12.78 -8.78
C GLY A 25 -0.98 11.64 -9.79
N THR A 26 -0.03 10.74 -9.53
CA THR A 26 0.41 9.75 -10.52
C THR A 26 -0.04 8.32 -10.16
N ASP A 27 -0.35 7.51 -11.17
CA ASP A 27 -0.41 6.04 -11.06
C ASP A 27 0.72 5.41 -11.90
N TYR A 28 1.34 4.36 -11.38
CA TYR A 28 2.39 3.64 -12.07
C TYR A 28 1.80 2.48 -12.88
N PRO A 29 2.27 2.23 -14.13
CA PRO A 29 1.60 1.31 -15.06
C PRO A 29 1.82 -0.18 -14.78
N SER A 30 2.67 -0.57 -13.81
CA SER A 30 3.00 -1.97 -13.58
C SER A 30 3.09 -2.34 -12.10
N HIS A 31 2.81 -3.61 -11.80
CA HIS A 31 2.93 -4.17 -10.45
C HIS A 31 4.31 -3.95 -9.84
N LEU A 32 5.38 -4.10 -10.64
CA LEU A 32 6.76 -3.89 -10.21
C LEU A 32 7.02 -2.43 -9.82
N LEU A 33 6.53 -1.47 -10.61
CA LEU A 33 6.69 -0.05 -10.31
C LEU A 33 5.86 0.37 -9.09
N ARG A 34 4.63 -0.13 -8.96
CA ARG A 34 3.79 0.10 -7.77
C ARG A 34 4.43 -0.48 -6.51
N ARG A 35 4.99 -1.69 -6.57
CA ARG A 35 5.76 -2.29 -5.47
C ARG A 35 6.99 -1.46 -5.10
N ALA A 36 7.79 -1.04 -6.09
CA ALA A 36 8.95 -0.20 -5.84
C ALA A 36 8.55 1.13 -5.19
N ARG A 37 7.45 1.73 -5.64
CA ARG A 37 6.90 2.94 -5.02
C ARG A 37 6.42 2.70 -3.60
N ALA A 38 5.73 1.59 -3.35
CA ALA A 38 5.27 1.20 -2.02
C ALA A 38 6.43 1.11 -1.02
N LYS A 39 7.55 0.50 -1.43
CA LYS A 39 8.75 0.41 -0.59
C LYS A 39 9.35 1.77 -0.22
N VAL A 40 9.23 2.76 -1.10
CA VAL A 40 9.67 4.15 -0.82
C VAL A 40 8.69 4.86 0.11
N LEU A 41 7.39 4.64 -0.07
CA LEU A 41 6.33 5.29 0.72
C LEU A 41 6.16 4.70 2.12
N LEU A 42 6.44 3.39 2.27
CA LEU A 42 6.24 2.59 3.47
C LEU A 42 7.55 1.88 3.83
N ASP A 43 8.61 2.65 4.06
CA ASP A 43 9.97 2.17 4.27
C ASP A 43 10.09 1.12 5.40
N LYS A 44 9.31 1.27 6.48
CA LYS A 44 9.22 0.35 7.62
C LYS A 44 8.55 -0.99 7.29
N TYR A 45 7.88 -1.09 6.13
CA TYR A 45 7.06 -2.25 5.74
C TYR A 45 7.65 -3.02 4.55
N GLN A 46 8.90 -2.76 4.15
CA GLN A 46 9.52 -3.40 2.99
C GLN A 46 9.52 -4.93 3.06
N ASP A 47 9.82 -5.51 4.22
CA ASP A 47 9.82 -6.96 4.41
C ASP A 47 8.42 -7.56 4.21
N LYS A 48 7.38 -6.86 4.69
CA LYS A 48 5.98 -7.29 4.50
C LYS A 48 5.54 -7.19 3.05
N ILE A 49 5.99 -6.16 2.34
CA ILE A 49 5.78 -6.00 0.90
C ILE A 49 6.47 -7.14 0.12
N ASP A 50 7.62 -7.61 0.59
CA ASP A 50 8.35 -8.73 -0.02
C ASP A 50 7.64 -10.06 0.21
N VAL A 51 7.24 -10.35 1.45
CA VAL A 51 6.40 -11.53 1.76
C VAL A 51 5.16 -11.54 0.88
N LEU A 52 4.43 -10.42 0.83
CA LEU A 52 3.21 -10.28 0.04
C LEU A 52 3.44 -10.51 -1.46
N TRP A 53 4.58 -10.05 -1.99
CA TRP A 53 4.95 -10.29 -3.39
C TRP A 53 5.23 -11.76 -3.67
N GLU A 54 5.95 -12.44 -2.78
CA GLU A 54 6.29 -13.85 -2.92
C GLU A 54 5.05 -14.73 -2.85
N VAL A 55 4.22 -14.53 -1.83
CA VAL A 55 2.99 -15.32 -1.68
C VAL A 55 2.01 -15.09 -2.83
N ARG A 56 1.93 -13.86 -3.36
CA ARG A 56 1.18 -13.55 -4.58
C ARG A 56 1.70 -14.32 -5.79
N ASN A 57 3.02 -14.41 -5.98
CA ASN A 57 3.57 -15.13 -7.12
C ASN A 57 3.27 -16.62 -7.05
N ILE A 58 3.34 -17.21 -5.86
CA ILE A 58 2.99 -18.62 -5.69
C ILE A 58 1.51 -18.84 -5.93
N ASP A 59 0.64 -17.94 -5.46
CA ASP A 59 -0.80 -18.03 -5.69
C ASP A 59 -1.20 -17.95 -7.18
N PHE A 60 -0.54 -17.08 -7.96
CA PHE A 60 -0.85 -16.89 -9.39
C PHE A 60 -0.10 -17.83 -10.33
N TYR A 61 1.16 -18.11 -10.05
CA TYR A 61 2.07 -18.83 -10.96
C TYR A 61 2.52 -20.16 -10.41
N GLY A 62 2.19 -20.49 -9.16
CA GLY A 62 2.66 -21.69 -8.49
C GLY A 62 4.13 -21.66 -8.10
N ASN A 63 4.85 -20.54 -8.23
CA ASN A 63 6.26 -20.43 -7.85
C ASN A 63 6.61 -19.03 -7.33
N VAL A 64 7.72 -18.92 -6.60
CA VAL A 64 8.17 -17.64 -6.02
C VAL A 64 8.60 -16.65 -7.12
N LYS A 65 9.19 -17.19 -8.19
CA LYS A 65 9.58 -16.47 -9.41
C LYS A 65 9.26 -17.33 -10.62
N VAL A 66 8.81 -16.70 -11.71
CA VAL A 66 8.52 -17.40 -12.96
C VAL A 66 9.73 -18.22 -13.41
N GLY A 67 9.52 -19.52 -13.65
CA GLY A 67 10.56 -20.46 -14.07
C GLY A 67 11.34 -21.13 -12.93
N THR A 68 10.96 -20.88 -11.67
CA THR A 68 11.48 -21.63 -10.50
C THR A 68 10.56 -22.79 -10.14
N GLU A 69 11.01 -23.62 -9.18
CA GLU A 69 10.27 -24.79 -8.71
C GLU A 69 8.83 -24.44 -8.31
N MET A 70 7.90 -25.27 -8.77
CA MET A 70 6.49 -25.13 -8.48
C MET A 70 6.18 -25.67 -7.09
N ARG A 71 5.37 -24.94 -6.31
CA ARG A 71 4.87 -25.36 -5.00
C ARG A 71 3.53 -24.71 -4.69
N GLU A 72 2.87 -25.23 -3.67
CA GLU A 72 1.67 -24.62 -3.10
C GLU A 72 2.02 -23.76 -1.88
N LEU A 73 1.12 -22.84 -1.56
CA LEU A 73 1.16 -22.07 -0.32
C LEU A 73 0.70 -22.94 0.84
N SER A 74 1.46 -22.92 1.93
CA SER A 74 0.97 -23.39 3.22
C SER A 74 -0.05 -22.41 3.81
N ARG A 75 -0.88 -22.90 4.74
CA ARG A 75 -1.82 -22.06 5.48
C ARG A 75 -1.13 -20.91 6.22
N ALA A 76 0.01 -21.18 6.84
CA ALA A 76 0.78 -20.17 7.57
C ALA A 76 1.22 -19.03 6.65
N GLU A 77 1.69 -19.34 5.44
CA GLU A 77 2.09 -18.32 4.46
C GLU A 77 0.90 -17.50 3.95
N VAL A 78 -0.28 -18.12 3.82
CA VAL A 78 -1.52 -17.39 3.50
C VAL A 78 -1.87 -16.42 4.63
N GLU A 79 -1.81 -16.88 5.88
CA GLU A 79 -2.07 -16.05 7.06
C GLU A 79 -1.05 -14.90 7.17
N ASP A 80 0.23 -15.16 6.93
CA ASP A 80 1.28 -14.15 6.90
C ASP A 80 1.05 -13.10 5.80
N GLY A 81 0.64 -13.53 4.60
CA GLY A 81 0.29 -12.64 3.50
C GLY A 81 -0.91 -11.74 3.82
N LEU A 82 -1.95 -12.28 4.47
CA LEU A 82 -3.12 -11.52 4.90
C LEU A 82 -2.77 -10.51 5.99
N ASN A 83 -2.00 -10.94 7.00
CA ASN A 83 -1.52 -10.07 8.08
C ASN A 83 -0.62 -8.95 7.54
N ALA A 84 0.21 -9.25 6.53
CA ALA A 84 1.03 -8.24 5.87
C ALA A 84 0.18 -7.16 5.19
N VAL A 85 -0.87 -7.55 4.46
CA VAL A 85 -1.78 -6.62 3.79
C VAL A 85 -2.55 -5.76 4.78
N GLU A 86 -3.10 -6.36 5.84
CA GLU A 86 -3.82 -5.63 6.88
C GLU A 86 -2.96 -4.52 7.47
N LYS A 87 -1.72 -4.86 7.87
CA LYS A 87 -0.77 -3.89 8.46
C LYS A 87 -0.36 -2.79 7.48
N ILE A 88 -0.22 -3.12 6.20
CA ILE A 88 0.08 -2.11 5.17
C ILE A 88 -1.11 -1.17 4.95
N ILE A 89 -2.33 -1.70 4.89
CA ILE A 89 -3.56 -0.90 4.72
C ILE A 89 -3.74 0.04 5.91
N GLU A 90 -3.59 -0.46 7.15
CA GLU A 90 -3.63 0.36 8.36
C GLU A 90 -2.65 1.55 8.29
N GLU A 91 -1.43 1.32 7.78
CA GLU A 91 -0.44 2.38 7.63
C GLU A 91 -0.82 3.38 6.54
N VAL A 92 -1.29 2.89 5.38
CA VAL A 92 -1.74 3.75 4.29
C VAL A 92 -2.88 4.66 4.75
N GLU A 93 -3.84 4.13 5.51
CA GLU A 93 -4.95 4.90 6.06
C GLU A 93 -4.48 5.99 7.02
N LYS A 94 -3.52 5.70 7.90
CA LYS A 94 -2.92 6.72 8.79
C LYS A 94 -2.30 7.85 7.99
N VAL A 95 -1.47 7.52 6.99
CA VAL A 95 -0.79 8.55 6.16
C VAL A 95 -1.81 9.39 5.40
N LEU A 96 -2.88 8.78 4.86
CA LEU A 96 -3.94 9.49 4.16
C LEU A 96 -4.72 10.42 5.09
N ASN A 97 -4.99 9.99 6.33
CA ASN A 97 -5.76 10.76 7.30
C ASN A 97 -4.93 11.89 7.94
N ASP A 98 -3.65 11.65 8.27
CA ASP A 98 -2.75 12.68 8.79
C ASP A 98 -2.57 13.83 7.77
N ASP A 99 -2.49 13.50 6.47
CA ASP A 99 -2.44 14.49 5.39
C ASP A 99 -3.77 15.29 5.28
N THR A 100 -4.92 14.75 5.70
CA THR A 100 -6.20 15.50 5.73
C THR A 100 -6.34 16.45 6.92
N THR A 101 -5.80 16.08 8.09
CA THR A 101 -5.81 16.96 9.27
C THR A 101 -4.95 18.22 9.03
N ASN A 102 -3.86 18.09 8.28
CA ASN A 102 -2.97 19.22 7.97
C ASN A 102 -3.59 20.24 6.99
N CYS A 103 -4.39 19.79 6.01
CA CYS A 103 -5.10 20.72 5.11
C CYS A 103 -6.26 21.45 5.80
N ALA A 104 -6.97 20.81 6.73
CA ALA A 104 -8.07 21.45 7.46
C ALA A 104 -7.58 22.57 8.39
N GLN A 105 -6.40 22.40 9.01
CA GLN A 105 -5.82 23.43 9.89
C GLN A 105 -5.32 24.67 9.14
N LEU A 106 -4.96 24.57 7.86
CA LEU A 106 -4.55 25.73 7.05
C LEU A 106 -5.74 26.55 6.54
N ALA A 107 -6.94 25.98 6.44
CA ALA A 107 -8.15 26.69 6.01
C ALA A 107 -8.73 27.62 7.10
N ASP A 108 -8.43 27.36 8.39
CA ASP A 108 -8.93 28.16 9.51
C ASP A 108 -8.07 29.41 9.82
N TRP A 109 -6.87 29.53 9.23
CA TRP A 109 -5.99 30.68 9.46
C TRP A 109 -6.30 31.89 8.55
N ASP A 110 -6.97 31.66 7.42
CA ASP A 110 -7.25 32.73 6.44
C ASP A 110 -8.54 33.53 6.75
N HIS A 111 -9.27 33.24 7.83
CA HIS A 111 -10.53 33.93 8.18
C HIS A 111 -10.44 34.89 9.39
N HIS A 112 -9.26 35.09 9.98
CA HIS A 112 -9.09 35.99 11.14
C HIS A 112 -8.15 37.17 10.93
N GLY A 113 -7.75 37.47 9.68
CA GLY A 113 -6.76 38.51 9.36
C GLY A 113 -7.29 39.90 8.98
N GLU A 114 -8.59 40.10 8.74
CA GLU A 114 -9.12 41.39 8.27
C GLU A 114 -9.95 42.11 9.35
N ASN A 115 -9.28 42.68 10.35
CA ASN A 115 -9.72 43.92 10.97
C ASN A 115 -8.68 44.44 11.96
N ARG A 116 -7.94 45.48 11.55
CA ARG A 116 -7.51 46.64 12.35
C ARG A 116 -6.42 47.40 11.60
N ILE A 117 -6.82 48.37 10.80
CA ILE A 117 -6.08 49.64 10.70
C ILE A 117 -7.15 50.73 10.81
N SER A 118 -7.20 51.32 12.00
CA SER A 118 -7.82 52.62 12.29
C SER A 118 -6.93 53.75 11.77
#